data_AF-A0A4P5YJT8-F1
#
_entry.id   AF-A0A4P5YJT8-F1
#
_cell.length_a   1.000
_cell.length_b   1.000
_cell.length_c   1.000
_cell.angle_alpha   90.00
_cell.angle_beta   90.00
_cell.angle_gamma   90.00
#
_symmetry.space_group_name_H-M   'P 1'
#
loop_
_entity.id
_entity.type
_entity.pdbx_description
1 polymer ?
#
loop_
_entity_poly.entity_id
_entity_poly.type
_entity_poly.pdbx_seq_one_letter_code
_entity_poly.pdbx_strand_id
1 'polypeptide(L)'
;MKTRPLALALTALAFLLHFSLAAAPRAKAATLAADRWGAMTEEERYAMKQAEQFFTKKDFKAAKSAYEHFLQLYNKSAAASYALLKSAECTRQLGQVNTAAKEFRDVMDYYPDSPEAIEALYSVGVCFTQSGDADASAAAFEKVIDTFPKTTAATRARWKLVSIYWGLKKPLKSLDHLRFLAEQPYPDVEQIRSSALQRYTWQLLYESKFPEAYELAVKNQGKDAAVHIAAESWNTMQHHYIHPIYGDAGMDKRRSIAVGIAGFLDQKIAETKDHPGFKSINLYIARNFSAVGTNDLANKRYESLLTKFPDDDSIKFEFADFLLGIGKGSQARHYYQQTKDTYTGDARVAESFFREGNNKEAISRYRAMITRYPKNAAGLNWRVAEICQQSGMLPDAIAAFQLSQREPESLFRISQCQTSLKQYDTSLQTLITIMNFFPDRAAEALFKSGKVQESKGDKNAAINSYKKVCKNFLTTHWAGQAHQVLAREYGIEVTLGGAAKKKDE
;
A
#
# COMPACT_ATOMS: atom_id res chain seq x y z
N MET A 1 7.69 30.89 3.26
CA MET A 1 7.67 29.59 2.54
C MET A 1 6.71 28.67 3.27
N LYS A 2 5.63 28.24 2.60
CA LYS A 2 4.50 27.49 3.18
C LYS A 2 4.87 26.00 3.29
N THR A 3 5.04 25.49 4.51
CA THR A 3 5.17 24.04 4.76
C THR A 3 3.80 23.47 5.14
N ARG A 4 3.22 22.68 4.23
CA ARG A 4 1.99 21.90 4.45
C ARG A 4 2.26 20.80 5.51
N PRO A 5 1.44 20.65 6.57
CA PRO A 5 1.72 19.67 7.62
C PRO A 5 1.17 18.28 7.26
N LEU A 6 1.85 17.27 7.80
CA LEU A 6 1.63 15.82 8.00
C LEU A 6 0.33 15.08 7.57
N ALA A 7 -0.73 15.72 7.09
CA ALA A 7 -1.93 15.05 6.57
C ALA A 7 -1.64 14.17 5.33
N LEU A 8 -0.49 14.38 4.67
CA LEU A 8 0.00 13.54 3.56
C LEU A 8 0.66 12.23 4.01
N ALA A 9 1.01 12.06 5.29
CA ALA A 9 1.73 10.86 5.75
C ALA A 9 0.80 9.67 6.05
N LEU A 10 -0.43 9.92 6.51
CA LEU A 10 -1.43 8.87 6.72
C LEU A 10 -2.08 8.40 5.41
N THR A 11 -2.12 9.25 4.38
CA THR A 11 -2.49 8.85 3.02
C THR A 11 -1.36 8.11 2.30
N ALA A 12 -0.09 8.35 2.67
CA ALA A 12 1.07 7.63 2.16
C ALA A 12 1.19 6.17 2.67
N LEU A 13 0.68 5.83 3.87
CA LEU A 13 0.66 4.44 4.33
C LEU A 13 -0.44 3.60 3.66
N ALA A 14 -1.55 4.23 3.23
CA ALA A 14 -2.55 3.58 2.37
C ALA A 14 -2.04 3.40 0.92
N PHE A 15 -0.99 4.12 0.54
CA PHE A 15 -0.39 4.16 -0.81
C PHE A 15 0.30 2.86 -1.21
N LEU A 16 0.77 2.05 -0.26
CA LEU A 16 1.43 0.77 -0.55
C LEU A 16 0.48 -0.44 -0.43
N LEU A 17 -0.67 -0.29 0.21
CA LEU A 17 -1.66 -1.36 0.36
C LEU A 17 -2.69 -1.38 -0.78
N HIS A 18 -3.03 -0.23 -1.38
CA HIS A 18 -3.95 -0.16 -2.53
C HIS A 18 -3.24 -0.34 -3.88
N PHE A 19 -1.92 -0.17 -3.92
CA PHE A 19 -1.04 -0.56 -5.02
C PHE A 19 -0.32 -1.88 -4.75
N SER A 20 -0.95 -2.78 -3.99
CA SER A 20 -0.64 -4.19 -4.14
C SER A 20 -0.97 -4.55 -5.59
N LEU A 21 0.06 -4.56 -6.46
CA LEU A 21 0.09 -5.51 -7.55
C LEU A 21 -0.08 -6.86 -6.85
N ALA A 22 -1.32 -7.33 -6.76
CA ALA A 22 -1.57 -8.75 -6.66
C ALA A 22 -0.77 -9.33 -7.83
N ALA A 23 0.42 -9.88 -7.51
CA ALA A 23 1.20 -10.63 -8.45
C ALA A 23 0.20 -11.64 -9.02
N ALA A 24 -0.04 -11.58 -10.33
CA ALA A 24 -0.88 -12.57 -10.98
C ALA A 24 -0.43 -13.94 -10.45
N PRO A 25 -1.35 -14.80 -9.97
CA PRO A 25 -0.97 -16.08 -9.41
C PRO A 25 0.03 -16.72 -10.37
N ARG A 26 1.19 -17.08 -9.83
CA ARG A 26 2.25 -17.74 -10.60
C ARG A 26 1.59 -18.99 -11.13
N ALA A 27 1.31 -19.03 -12.44
CA ALA A 27 0.84 -20.25 -13.07
C ALA A 27 1.80 -21.37 -12.64
N LYS A 28 1.28 -22.54 -12.27
CA LYS A 28 2.11 -23.74 -12.20
C LYS A 28 2.93 -23.74 -13.48
N ALA A 29 4.26 -23.71 -13.33
CA ALA A 29 5.16 -23.74 -14.48
C ALA A 29 4.67 -24.85 -15.41
N ALA A 30 4.57 -24.61 -16.72
CA ALA A 30 4.18 -25.65 -17.65
C ALA A 30 4.95 -26.92 -17.27
N THR A 31 4.22 -27.96 -16.86
CA THR A 31 4.75 -29.28 -16.53
C THR A 31 4.45 -30.16 -17.71
N LEU A 32 5.41 -30.98 -18.14
CA LEU A 32 5.19 -31.90 -19.24
C LEU A 32 3.96 -32.77 -18.93
N ALA A 33 3.05 -32.90 -19.90
CA ALA A 33 1.83 -33.69 -19.74
C ALA A 33 2.16 -35.17 -19.46
N ALA A 34 1.34 -35.82 -18.63
CA ALA A 34 1.65 -37.16 -18.10
C ALA A 34 1.71 -38.25 -19.19
N ASP A 35 0.88 -38.11 -20.22
CA ASP A 35 0.89 -38.94 -21.43
C ASP A 35 2.21 -38.79 -22.21
N ARG A 36 2.66 -37.55 -22.42
CA ARG A 36 3.93 -37.25 -23.09
C ARG A 36 5.13 -37.72 -22.28
N TRP A 37 5.05 -37.62 -20.96
CA TRP A 37 6.04 -38.19 -20.04
C TRP A 37 6.12 -39.72 -20.13
N GLY A 38 4.97 -40.38 -20.26
CA GLY A 38 4.88 -41.83 -20.44
C GLY A 38 5.44 -42.31 -21.78
N ALA A 39 5.28 -41.52 -22.83
CA ALA A 39 5.77 -41.82 -24.18
C ALA A 39 7.30 -41.71 -24.35
N MET A 40 8.00 -41.10 -23.39
CA MET A 40 9.45 -40.94 -23.44
C MET A 40 10.19 -42.26 -23.14
N THR A 41 11.43 -42.39 -23.61
CA THR A 41 12.33 -43.46 -23.17
C THR A 41 12.84 -43.22 -21.75
N GLU A 42 13.51 -44.20 -21.17
CA GLU A 42 14.08 -44.07 -19.84
C GLU A 42 15.23 -43.04 -19.81
N GLU A 43 16.02 -43.00 -20.87
CA GLU A 43 17.12 -42.05 -21.08
C GLU A 43 16.59 -40.63 -21.25
N GLU A 44 15.54 -40.44 -22.06
CA GLU A 44 14.88 -39.16 -22.23
C GLU A 44 14.32 -38.65 -20.89
N ARG A 45 13.63 -39.51 -20.12
CA ARG A 45 13.11 -39.15 -18.80
C ARG A 45 14.23 -38.76 -17.86
N TYR A 46 15.35 -39.50 -17.87
CA TYR A 46 16.50 -39.18 -17.04
C TYR A 46 17.08 -37.80 -17.38
N ALA A 47 17.34 -37.54 -18.67
CA ALA A 47 17.86 -36.25 -19.13
C ALA A 47 16.91 -35.09 -18.80
N MET A 48 15.59 -35.26 -18.97
CA MET A 48 14.59 -34.25 -18.62
C MET A 48 14.55 -33.98 -17.10
N LYS A 49 14.63 -35.01 -16.24
CA LYS A 49 14.70 -34.81 -14.78
C LYS A 49 15.92 -34.00 -14.38
N GLN A 50 17.07 -34.23 -15.01
CA GLN A 50 18.29 -33.49 -14.72
C GLN A 50 18.14 -32.00 -15.08
N ALA A 51 17.58 -31.70 -16.25
CA ALA A 51 17.32 -30.32 -16.66
C ALA A 51 16.34 -29.60 -15.70
N GLU A 52 15.24 -30.25 -15.33
CA GLU A 52 14.27 -29.73 -14.35
C GLU A 52 14.87 -29.52 -12.96
N GLN A 53 15.83 -30.35 -12.55
CA GLN A 53 16.53 -30.19 -11.28
C GLN A 53 17.34 -28.89 -11.26
N PHE A 54 18.09 -28.59 -12.32
CA PHE A 54 18.81 -27.32 -12.45
C PHE A 54 17.85 -26.13 -12.48
N PHE A 55 16.75 -26.26 -13.23
CA PHE A 55 15.73 -25.22 -13.32
C PHE A 55 15.11 -24.89 -11.94
N THR A 56 14.78 -25.93 -11.16
CA THR A 56 14.22 -25.78 -9.81
C THR A 56 15.21 -25.14 -8.84
N LYS A 57 16.51 -25.45 -8.98
CA LYS A 57 17.61 -24.81 -8.23
C LYS A 57 17.88 -23.37 -8.67
N LYS A 58 17.20 -22.88 -9.71
CA LYS A 58 17.41 -21.57 -10.36
C LYS A 58 18.81 -21.41 -10.97
N ASP A 59 19.51 -22.52 -11.22
CA ASP A 59 20.72 -22.50 -12.03
C ASP A 59 20.31 -22.49 -13.50
N PHE A 60 19.85 -21.32 -13.96
CA PHE A 60 19.31 -21.17 -15.31
C PHE A 60 20.37 -21.38 -16.39
N LYS A 61 21.65 -21.20 -16.07
CA LYS A 61 22.74 -21.46 -17.01
C LYS A 61 22.91 -22.97 -17.23
N ALA A 62 23.02 -23.74 -16.16
CA ALA A 62 23.12 -25.20 -16.25
C ALA A 62 21.83 -25.82 -16.82
N ALA A 63 20.67 -25.30 -16.42
CA ALA A 63 19.37 -25.74 -16.94
C ALA A 63 19.27 -25.54 -18.46
N LYS A 64 19.62 -24.35 -18.97
CA LYS A 64 19.63 -24.08 -20.42
C LYS A 64 20.48 -25.10 -21.17
N SER A 65 21.72 -25.30 -20.74
CA SER A 65 22.63 -26.27 -21.37
C SER A 65 22.08 -27.70 -21.31
N ALA A 66 21.41 -28.08 -20.22
CA ALA A 66 20.79 -29.41 -20.12
C ALA A 66 19.59 -29.58 -21.07
N TYR A 67 18.73 -28.56 -21.22
CA TYR A 67 17.63 -28.59 -22.20
C TYR A 67 18.15 -28.58 -23.65
N GLU A 68 19.18 -27.80 -23.95
CA GLU A 68 19.82 -27.78 -25.28
C GLU A 68 20.44 -29.13 -25.63
N HIS A 69 21.13 -29.76 -24.67
CA HIS A 69 21.68 -31.09 -24.86
C HIS A 69 20.58 -32.15 -25.06
N PHE A 70 19.47 -32.05 -24.31
CA PHE A 70 18.30 -32.89 -24.54
C PHE A 70 17.78 -32.74 -25.97
N LEU A 71 17.66 -31.51 -26.47
CA LEU A 71 17.19 -31.24 -27.83
C LEU A 71 18.15 -31.77 -28.91
N GLN A 72 19.46 -31.73 -28.67
CA GLN A 72 20.45 -32.29 -29.61
C GLN A 72 20.31 -33.80 -29.77
N LEU A 73 20.09 -34.51 -28.67
CA LEU A 73 19.98 -35.97 -28.66
C LEU A 73 18.57 -36.46 -29.03
N TYR A 74 17.54 -35.71 -28.64
CA TYR A 74 16.14 -36.14 -28.64
C TYR A 74 15.20 -35.12 -29.31
N ASN A 75 15.61 -34.55 -30.45
CA ASN A 75 14.82 -33.54 -31.19
C ASN A 75 13.43 -34.00 -31.67
N LYS A 76 13.22 -35.32 -31.79
CA LYS A 76 11.93 -35.95 -32.14
C LYS A 76 11.14 -36.43 -30.93
N SER A 77 11.66 -36.22 -29.71
CA SER A 77 11.01 -36.66 -28.48
C SER A 77 9.63 -36.04 -28.34
N ALA A 78 8.73 -36.77 -27.67
CA ALA A 78 7.47 -36.23 -27.21
C ALA A 78 7.67 -35.02 -26.27
N ALA A 79 8.86 -34.78 -25.70
CA ALA A 79 9.18 -33.64 -24.85
C ALA A 79 9.99 -32.52 -25.53
N ALA A 80 10.24 -32.59 -26.84
CA ALA A 80 11.11 -31.63 -27.52
C ALA A 80 10.57 -30.18 -27.46
N SER A 81 9.29 -29.96 -27.76
CA SER A 81 8.69 -28.61 -27.64
C SER A 81 8.75 -28.05 -26.22
N TYR A 82 8.63 -28.92 -25.22
CA TYR A 82 8.77 -28.59 -23.80
C TYR A 82 10.19 -28.18 -23.43
N ALA A 83 11.19 -28.96 -23.85
CA ALA A 83 12.60 -28.62 -23.62
C ALA A 83 12.97 -27.29 -24.28
N LEU A 84 12.48 -27.03 -25.50
CA LEU A 84 12.73 -25.77 -26.21
C LEU A 84 12.10 -24.57 -25.48
N LEU A 85 10.84 -24.69 -25.03
CA LEU A 85 10.18 -23.67 -24.21
C LEU A 85 10.97 -23.37 -22.93
N LYS A 86 11.43 -24.41 -22.23
CA LYS A 86 12.18 -24.25 -20.97
C LYS A 86 13.57 -23.66 -21.18
N SER A 87 14.24 -24.00 -22.29
CA SER A 87 15.50 -23.37 -22.68
C SER A 87 15.31 -21.86 -22.85
N ALA A 88 14.29 -21.44 -23.61
CA ALA A 88 13.95 -20.03 -23.80
C ALA A 88 13.60 -19.31 -22.48
N GLU A 89 12.88 -19.99 -21.58
CA GLU A 89 12.59 -19.48 -20.24
C GLU A 89 13.86 -19.29 -19.40
N CYS A 90 14.85 -20.18 -19.51
CA CYS A 90 16.15 -19.98 -18.86
C CYS A 90 16.84 -18.72 -19.37
N THR A 91 16.85 -18.51 -20.69
CA THR A 91 17.41 -17.29 -21.32
C THR A 91 16.74 -16.03 -20.79
N ARG A 92 15.41 -16.06 -20.64
CA ARG A 92 14.65 -14.94 -20.08
C ARG A 92 15.04 -14.66 -18.63
N GLN A 93 15.18 -15.70 -17.81
CA GLN A 93 15.57 -15.59 -16.40
C GLN A 93 17.02 -15.14 -16.21
N LEU A 94 17.89 -15.38 -17.20
CA LEU A 94 19.25 -14.83 -17.27
C LEU A 94 19.28 -13.34 -17.67
N GLY A 95 18.11 -12.72 -17.91
CA GLY A 95 17.99 -11.30 -18.29
C GLY A 95 18.20 -11.03 -19.78
N GLN A 96 18.40 -12.07 -20.59
CA GLN A 96 18.61 -11.95 -22.04
C GLN A 96 17.27 -11.87 -22.79
N VAL A 97 16.44 -10.90 -22.43
CA VAL A 97 15.02 -10.83 -22.83
C VAL A 97 14.80 -10.75 -24.35
N ASN A 98 15.68 -10.08 -25.09
CA ASN A 98 15.58 -9.98 -26.55
C ASN A 98 15.90 -11.31 -27.24
N THR A 99 16.87 -12.06 -26.70
CA THR A 99 17.22 -13.40 -27.19
C THR A 99 16.10 -14.37 -26.86
N ALA A 100 15.60 -14.35 -25.62
CA ALA A 100 14.49 -15.19 -25.20
C ALA A 100 13.24 -14.97 -26.06
N ALA A 101 12.91 -13.73 -26.41
CA ALA A 101 11.77 -13.44 -27.29
C ALA A 101 11.91 -14.08 -28.68
N LYS A 102 13.13 -14.28 -29.19
CA LYS A 102 13.39 -15.02 -30.43
C LYS A 102 13.26 -16.52 -30.19
N GLU A 103 13.91 -17.05 -29.16
CA GLU A 103 13.84 -18.48 -28.81
C GLU A 103 12.41 -18.95 -28.51
N PHE A 104 11.55 -18.09 -27.94
CA PHE A 104 10.12 -18.40 -27.80
C PHE A 104 9.38 -18.45 -29.14
N ARG A 105 9.76 -17.64 -30.14
CA ARG A 105 9.18 -17.77 -31.49
C ARG A 105 9.63 -19.05 -32.15
N ASP A 106 10.85 -19.50 -31.91
CA ASP A 106 11.33 -20.79 -32.42
C ASP A 106 10.44 -21.95 -31.94
N VAL A 107 9.92 -21.91 -30.71
CA VAL A 107 8.93 -22.90 -30.24
C VAL A 107 7.69 -22.92 -31.13
N MET A 108 7.20 -21.75 -31.52
CA MET A 108 6.03 -21.63 -32.39
C MET A 108 6.34 -22.04 -33.83
N ASP A 109 7.54 -21.77 -34.32
CA ASP A 109 7.94 -22.05 -35.69
C ASP A 109 8.24 -23.55 -35.90
N TYR A 110 8.90 -24.20 -34.92
CA TYR A 110 9.23 -25.62 -34.98
C TYR A 110 8.11 -26.54 -34.45
N TYR A 111 7.29 -26.06 -33.51
CA TYR A 111 6.25 -26.86 -32.86
C TYR A 111 4.90 -26.11 -32.75
N PRO A 112 4.32 -25.63 -33.87
CA PRO A 112 3.14 -24.75 -33.87
C PRO A 112 1.90 -25.37 -33.22
N ASP A 113 1.73 -26.69 -33.33
CA ASP A 113 0.57 -27.42 -32.79
C ASP A 113 0.79 -27.90 -31.34
N SER A 114 1.97 -27.64 -30.76
CA SER A 114 2.27 -28.08 -29.40
C SER A 114 1.54 -27.24 -28.36
N PRO A 115 1.19 -27.82 -27.19
CA PRO A 115 0.68 -27.04 -26.05
C PRO A 115 1.62 -25.90 -25.64
N GLU A 116 2.92 -26.06 -25.86
CA GLU A 116 3.94 -25.07 -25.53
C GLU A 116 3.93 -23.84 -26.43
N ALA A 117 3.45 -23.94 -27.68
CA ALA A 117 3.36 -22.78 -28.58
C ALA A 117 2.48 -21.66 -27.98
N ILE A 118 1.44 -22.04 -27.21
CA ILE A 118 0.55 -21.10 -26.51
C ILE A 118 1.33 -20.33 -25.43
N GLU A 119 2.09 -21.03 -24.59
CA GLU A 119 2.89 -20.41 -23.54
C GLU A 119 4.06 -19.60 -24.10
N ALA A 120 4.64 -20.05 -25.21
CA ALA A 120 5.72 -19.36 -25.89
C ALA A 120 5.27 -18.00 -26.41
N LEU A 121 4.11 -17.93 -27.09
CA LEU A 121 3.54 -16.66 -27.56
C LEU A 121 3.24 -15.70 -26.39
N TYR A 122 2.69 -16.21 -25.29
CA TYR A 122 2.50 -15.42 -24.07
C TYR A 122 3.83 -14.90 -23.52
N SER A 123 4.87 -15.73 -23.52
CA SER A 123 6.20 -15.40 -23.02
C SER A 123 6.92 -14.36 -23.88
N VAL A 124 6.65 -14.27 -25.18
CA VAL A 124 7.08 -13.14 -26.03
C VAL A 124 6.55 -11.82 -25.48
N GLY A 125 5.26 -11.75 -25.13
CA GLY A 125 4.67 -10.56 -24.51
C GLY A 125 5.31 -10.19 -23.18
N VAL A 126 5.64 -11.20 -22.36
CA VAL A 126 6.37 -11.02 -21.09
C VAL A 126 7.78 -10.47 -21.32
N CYS A 127 8.51 -10.97 -22.32
CA CYS A 127 9.84 -10.46 -22.66
C CYS A 127 9.79 -8.97 -23.03
N PHE A 128 8.81 -8.57 -23.85
CA PHE A 128 8.61 -7.16 -24.17
C PHE A 128 8.27 -6.31 -22.94
N THR A 129 7.42 -6.81 -22.03
CA THR A 129 7.16 -6.13 -20.75
C THR A 129 8.46 -5.92 -19.95
N GLN A 130 9.32 -6.95 -19.87
CA GLN A 130 10.59 -6.87 -19.14
C GLN A 130 11.61 -5.92 -19.81
N SER A 131 11.55 -5.78 -21.14
CA SER A 131 12.38 -4.83 -21.89
C SER A 131 11.90 -3.38 -21.78
N GLY A 132 10.68 -3.15 -21.29
CA GLY A 132 10.07 -1.82 -21.19
C GLY A 132 9.34 -1.35 -22.47
N ASP A 133 9.31 -2.16 -23.52
CA ASP A 133 8.56 -1.87 -24.75
C ASP A 133 7.07 -2.18 -24.57
N ALA A 134 6.32 -1.19 -24.10
CA ALA A 134 4.91 -1.32 -23.76
C ALA A 134 4.01 -1.54 -24.99
N ASP A 135 4.29 -0.90 -26.13
CA ASP A 135 3.50 -1.07 -27.35
C ASP A 135 3.75 -2.47 -27.98
N ALA A 136 5.00 -2.93 -28.06
CA ALA A 136 5.29 -4.29 -28.53
C ALA A 136 4.72 -5.36 -27.57
N SER A 137 4.77 -5.10 -26.26
CA SER A 137 4.16 -5.97 -25.26
C SER A 137 2.65 -6.05 -25.44
N ALA A 138 1.97 -4.93 -25.68
CA ALA A 138 0.54 -4.90 -25.96
C ALA A 138 0.20 -5.74 -27.20
N ALA A 139 0.88 -5.50 -28.32
CA ALA A 139 0.65 -6.22 -29.57
C ALA A 139 0.86 -7.73 -29.42
N ALA A 140 1.90 -8.16 -28.69
CA ALA A 140 2.17 -9.57 -28.45
C ALA A 140 1.06 -10.23 -27.60
N PHE A 141 0.59 -9.57 -26.55
CA PHE A 141 -0.51 -10.10 -25.73
C PHE A 141 -1.87 -10.08 -26.46
N GLU A 142 -2.14 -9.08 -27.30
CA GLU A 142 -3.31 -9.09 -28.19
C GLU A 142 -3.26 -10.29 -29.13
N LYS A 143 -2.10 -10.59 -29.72
CA LYS A 143 -1.92 -11.78 -30.55
C LYS A 143 -2.21 -13.10 -29.80
N VAL A 144 -1.87 -13.20 -28.51
CA VAL A 144 -2.25 -14.38 -27.68
C VAL A 144 -3.77 -14.52 -27.63
N ILE A 145 -4.49 -13.41 -27.44
CA ILE A 145 -5.94 -13.40 -27.34
C ILE A 145 -6.59 -13.77 -28.67
N ASP A 146 -6.07 -13.24 -29.77
CA ASP A 146 -6.60 -13.48 -31.12
C ASP A 146 -6.35 -14.92 -31.57
N THR A 147 -5.16 -15.46 -31.25
CA THR A 147 -4.75 -16.82 -31.66
C THR A 147 -5.36 -17.90 -30.76
N PHE A 148 -5.45 -17.64 -29.45
CA PHE A 148 -5.82 -18.63 -28.44
C PHE A 148 -6.91 -18.15 -27.47
N PRO A 149 -8.07 -17.67 -27.95
CA PRO A 149 -9.04 -16.89 -27.15
C PRO A 149 -9.65 -17.61 -25.94
N LYS A 150 -9.68 -18.94 -25.94
CA LYS A 150 -10.30 -19.77 -24.89
C LYS A 150 -9.29 -20.36 -23.88
N THR A 151 -8.03 -19.94 -23.93
CA THR A 151 -6.96 -20.50 -23.10
C THR A 151 -6.71 -19.68 -21.83
N THR A 152 -6.11 -20.31 -20.82
CA THR A 152 -5.65 -19.61 -19.60
C THR A 152 -4.58 -18.56 -19.92
N ALA A 153 -3.79 -18.76 -20.98
CA ALA A 153 -2.84 -17.78 -21.49
C ALA A 153 -3.54 -16.51 -22.00
N ALA A 154 -4.65 -16.62 -22.73
CA ALA A 154 -5.43 -15.46 -23.15
C ALA A 154 -6.03 -14.69 -21.95
N THR A 155 -6.52 -15.40 -20.92
CA THR A 155 -6.99 -14.75 -19.68
C THR A 155 -5.86 -13.99 -18.98
N ARG A 156 -4.67 -14.59 -18.85
CA ARG A 156 -3.49 -13.90 -18.29
C ARG A 156 -3.04 -12.73 -19.17
N ALA A 157 -3.09 -12.87 -20.50
CA ALA A 157 -2.74 -11.82 -21.45
C ALA A 157 -3.68 -10.61 -21.31
N ARG A 158 -5.00 -10.83 -21.21
CA ARG A 158 -5.98 -9.77 -20.92
C ARG A 158 -5.65 -9.03 -19.63
N TRP A 159 -5.31 -9.75 -18.57
CA TRP A 159 -4.93 -9.12 -17.31
C TRP A 159 -3.66 -8.27 -17.44
N LYS A 160 -2.64 -8.74 -18.18
CA LYS A 160 -1.44 -7.96 -18.46
C LYS A 160 -1.74 -6.70 -19.27
N LEU A 161 -2.60 -6.81 -20.29
CA LEU A 161 -3.02 -5.68 -21.12
C LEU A 161 -3.68 -4.57 -20.31
N VAL A 162 -4.43 -4.87 -19.25
CA VAL A 162 -5.00 -3.83 -18.37
C VAL A 162 -3.92 -2.88 -17.86
N SER A 163 -2.82 -3.43 -17.31
CA SER A 163 -1.71 -2.62 -16.77
C SER A 163 -0.89 -1.92 -17.86
N ILE A 164 -0.69 -2.58 -19.00
CA ILE A 164 0.06 -2.02 -20.13
C ILE A 164 -0.69 -0.83 -20.72
N TYR A 165 -2.00 -0.99 -20.97
CA TYR A 165 -2.82 0.08 -21.52
C TYR A 165 -2.99 1.28 -20.58
N TRP A 166 -2.97 1.05 -19.27
CA TRP A 166 -2.87 2.16 -18.31
C TRP A 166 -1.53 2.89 -18.41
N GLY A 167 -0.41 2.16 -18.49
CA GLY A 167 0.92 2.76 -18.71
C GLY A 167 1.02 3.54 -20.02
N LEU A 168 0.37 3.05 -21.07
CA LEU A 168 0.27 3.71 -22.38
C LEU A 168 -0.73 4.88 -22.40
N LYS A 169 -1.39 5.21 -21.28
CA LYS A 169 -2.44 6.23 -21.19
C LYS A 169 -3.61 5.99 -22.16
N LYS A 170 -3.93 4.71 -22.40
CA LYS A 170 -5.06 4.23 -23.22
C LYS A 170 -6.09 3.47 -22.34
N PRO A 171 -6.62 4.08 -21.25
CA PRO A 171 -7.42 3.35 -20.26
C PRO A 171 -8.72 2.76 -20.81
N LEU A 172 -9.30 3.34 -21.86
CA LEU A 172 -10.50 2.81 -22.52
C LEU A 172 -10.27 1.41 -23.11
N LYS A 173 -9.09 1.12 -23.65
CA LYS A 173 -8.75 -0.23 -24.15
C LYS A 173 -8.68 -1.26 -23.01
N SER A 174 -8.29 -0.84 -21.81
CA SER A 174 -8.29 -1.73 -20.63
C SER A 174 -9.71 -2.18 -20.24
N LEU A 175 -10.74 -1.42 -20.58
CA LEU A 175 -12.12 -1.69 -20.16
C LEU A 175 -12.69 -2.94 -20.79
N ASP A 176 -12.45 -3.14 -22.08
CA ASP A 176 -12.90 -4.34 -22.78
C ASP A 176 -12.30 -5.61 -22.16
N HIS A 177 -11.02 -5.53 -21.75
CA HIS A 177 -10.37 -6.62 -21.04
C HIS A 177 -10.93 -6.82 -19.63
N LEU A 178 -11.18 -5.73 -18.88
CA LEU A 178 -11.77 -5.80 -17.53
C LEU A 178 -13.18 -6.39 -17.54
N ARG A 179 -14.04 -5.94 -18.47
CA ARG A 179 -15.40 -6.48 -18.65
C ARG A 179 -15.35 -7.99 -18.90
N PHE A 180 -14.53 -8.41 -19.87
CA PHE A 180 -14.38 -9.83 -20.20
C PHE A 180 -13.93 -10.67 -19.00
N LEU A 181 -12.95 -10.16 -18.23
CA LEU A 181 -12.43 -10.84 -17.04
C LEU A 181 -13.44 -10.88 -15.88
N ALA A 182 -14.35 -9.91 -15.79
CA ALA A 182 -15.38 -9.86 -14.76
C ALA A 182 -16.56 -10.80 -15.04
N GLU A 183 -16.88 -11.05 -16.32
CA GLU A 183 -18.09 -11.78 -16.74
C GLU A 183 -17.91 -13.30 -16.86
N GLN A 184 -16.69 -13.79 -17.09
CA GLN A 184 -16.41 -15.18 -17.42
C GLN A 184 -15.95 -16.01 -16.19
N PRO A 185 -16.48 -17.23 -15.96
CA PRO A 185 -16.01 -18.12 -14.91
C PRO A 185 -14.67 -18.76 -15.31
N TYR A 186 -13.62 -18.58 -14.49
CA TYR A 186 -12.32 -19.21 -14.70
C TYR A 186 -11.91 -20.09 -13.51
N PRO A 187 -11.41 -21.31 -13.74
CA PRO A 187 -11.09 -22.26 -12.66
C PRO A 187 -9.95 -21.85 -11.72
N ASP A 188 -9.07 -20.92 -12.11
CA ASP A 188 -7.75 -20.77 -11.46
C ASP A 188 -7.33 -19.32 -11.18
N VAL A 189 -8.29 -18.37 -11.16
CA VAL A 189 -7.94 -16.95 -11.03
C VAL A 189 -8.96 -16.09 -10.31
N GLU A 190 -9.50 -16.60 -9.20
CA GLU A 190 -10.43 -15.88 -8.32
C GLU A 190 -9.94 -14.45 -7.97
N GLN A 191 -8.63 -14.26 -7.78
CA GLN A 191 -8.04 -12.95 -7.52
C GLN A 191 -8.07 -11.99 -8.73
N ILE A 192 -7.89 -12.48 -9.96
CA ILE A 192 -8.00 -11.65 -11.18
C ILE A 192 -9.46 -11.26 -11.41
N ARG A 193 -10.40 -12.19 -11.25
CA ARG A 193 -11.83 -11.90 -11.43
C ARG A 193 -12.31 -10.85 -10.44
N SER A 194 -12.01 -10.99 -9.15
CA SER A 194 -12.41 -10.02 -8.13
C SER A 194 -11.81 -8.64 -8.37
N SER A 195 -10.53 -8.59 -8.76
CA SER A 195 -9.86 -7.32 -9.09
C SER A 195 -10.42 -6.69 -10.37
N ALA A 196 -10.77 -7.50 -11.37
CA ALA A 196 -11.37 -7.04 -12.61
C ALA A 196 -12.79 -6.51 -12.37
N LEU A 197 -13.58 -7.22 -11.56
CA LEU A 197 -14.92 -6.83 -11.15
C LEU A 197 -14.92 -5.46 -10.48
N GLN A 198 -14.06 -5.26 -9.48
CA GLN A 198 -13.96 -3.98 -8.78
C GLN A 198 -13.60 -2.83 -9.73
N ARG A 199 -12.57 -3.02 -10.56
CA ARG A 199 -12.12 -1.99 -11.50
C ARG A 199 -13.16 -1.68 -12.58
N TYR A 200 -13.88 -2.69 -13.04
CA TYR A 200 -14.95 -2.50 -13.99
C TYR A 200 -16.14 -1.77 -13.36
N THR A 201 -16.51 -2.10 -12.12
CA THR A 201 -17.52 -1.34 -11.36
C THR A 201 -17.14 0.14 -11.24
N TRP A 202 -15.90 0.46 -10.86
CA TRP A 202 -15.43 1.85 -10.79
C TRP A 202 -15.52 2.58 -12.12
N GLN A 203 -15.25 1.89 -13.23
CA GLN A 203 -15.44 2.46 -14.56
C GLN A 203 -16.89 2.84 -14.81
N LEU A 204 -17.80 1.88 -14.59
CA LEU A 204 -19.23 2.10 -14.83
C LEU A 204 -19.75 3.26 -13.98
N LEU A 205 -19.34 3.34 -12.71
CA LEU A 205 -19.66 4.45 -11.83
C LEU A 205 -19.12 5.79 -12.37
N TYR A 206 -17.86 5.83 -12.83
CA TYR A 206 -17.28 7.02 -13.43
C TYR A 206 -18.00 7.46 -14.73
N GLU A 207 -18.45 6.50 -15.53
CA GLU A 207 -19.24 6.74 -16.74
C GLU A 207 -20.70 7.11 -16.46
N SER A 208 -21.12 7.14 -15.20
CA SER A 208 -22.51 7.33 -14.77
C SER A 208 -23.47 6.20 -15.21
N LYS A 209 -22.93 5.01 -15.50
CA LYS A 209 -23.66 3.77 -15.81
C LYS A 209 -24.04 3.03 -14.54
N PHE A 210 -24.82 3.71 -13.69
CA PHE A 210 -25.19 3.20 -12.36
C PHE A 210 -26.06 1.93 -12.40
N PRO A 211 -27.05 1.80 -13.30
CA PRO A 211 -27.82 0.57 -13.43
C PRO A 211 -26.94 -0.65 -13.75
N GLU A 212 -26.00 -0.52 -14.71
CA GLU A 212 -25.11 -1.60 -15.10
C GLU A 212 -24.15 -1.99 -13.97
N ALA A 213 -23.62 -0.99 -13.24
CA ALA A 213 -22.78 -1.24 -12.07
C ALA A 213 -23.58 -2.01 -11.00
N TYR A 214 -24.84 -1.62 -10.77
CA TYR A 214 -25.70 -2.26 -9.79
C TYR A 214 -26.08 -3.69 -10.17
N GLU A 215 -26.44 -3.95 -11.43
CA GLU A 215 -26.72 -5.32 -11.91
C GLU A 215 -25.51 -6.23 -11.76
N LEU A 216 -24.31 -5.70 -12.06
CA LEU A 216 -23.06 -6.41 -11.84
C LEU A 216 -22.84 -6.74 -10.36
N ALA A 217 -23.15 -5.81 -9.45
CA ALA A 217 -23.10 -6.05 -8.02
C ALA A 217 -24.14 -7.08 -7.55
N VAL A 218 -25.39 -7.03 -8.05
CA VAL A 218 -26.44 -8.01 -7.73
C VAL A 218 -25.99 -9.43 -8.11
N LYS A 219 -25.39 -9.60 -9.30
CA LYS A 219 -24.91 -10.91 -9.78
C LYS A 219 -23.83 -11.52 -8.89
N ASN A 220 -23.01 -10.70 -8.21
CA ASN A 220 -21.84 -11.18 -7.47
C ASN A 220 -21.96 -11.07 -5.94
N GLN A 221 -22.80 -10.16 -5.43
CA GLN A 221 -22.95 -9.85 -3.99
C GLN A 221 -24.37 -10.11 -3.47
N GLY A 222 -25.35 -10.35 -4.34
CA GLY A 222 -26.74 -10.62 -3.95
C GLY A 222 -27.39 -9.44 -3.21
N LYS A 223 -27.87 -9.67 -1.98
CA LYS A 223 -28.66 -8.70 -1.21
C LYS A 223 -27.88 -7.44 -0.78
N ASP A 224 -26.55 -7.48 -0.81
CA ASP A 224 -25.69 -6.38 -0.39
C ASP A 224 -25.29 -5.43 -1.54
N ALA A 225 -25.86 -5.60 -2.74
CA ALA A 225 -25.48 -4.85 -3.93
C ALA A 225 -25.54 -3.32 -3.75
N ALA A 226 -26.58 -2.79 -3.12
CA ALA A 226 -26.72 -1.34 -2.92
C ALA A 226 -25.66 -0.77 -1.97
N VAL A 227 -25.34 -1.50 -0.89
CA VAL A 227 -24.29 -1.11 0.06
C VAL A 227 -22.92 -1.21 -0.60
N HIS A 228 -22.68 -2.26 -1.38
CA HIS A 228 -21.45 -2.45 -2.14
C HIS A 228 -21.25 -1.31 -3.13
N ILE A 229 -22.26 -0.95 -3.93
CA ILE A 229 -22.17 0.17 -4.87
C ILE A 229 -21.95 1.51 -4.17
N ALA A 230 -22.60 1.73 -3.02
CA ALA A 230 -22.34 2.93 -2.22
C ALA A 230 -20.86 2.98 -1.77
N ALA A 231 -20.30 1.86 -1.31
CA ALA A 231 -18.89 1.76 -0.93
C ALA A 231 -17.93 1.97 -2.11
N GLU A 232 -18.20 1.33 -3.26
CA GLU A 232 -17.33 1.45 -4.44
C GLU A 232 -17.40 2.85 -5.08
N SER A 233 -18.53 3.54 -4.96
CA SER A 233 -18.64 4.94 -5.36
C SER A 233 -17.72 5.84 -4.53
N TRP A 234 -17.60 5.60 -3.22
CA TRP A 234 -16.66 6.31 -2.35
C TRP A 234 -15.21 6.14 -2.78
N ASN A 235 -14.82 4.92 -3.13
CA ASN A 235 -13.47 4.64 -3.65
C ASN A 235 -13.23 5.36 -4.98
N THR A 236 -14.22 5.32 -5.88
CA THR A 236 -14.15 5.98 -7.20
C THR A 236 -13.94 7.50 -7.05
N MET A 237 -14.57 8.15 -6.07
CA MET A 237 -14.49 9.61 -5.88
C MET A 237 -13.16 10.12 -5.32
N GLN A 238 -12.27 9.23 -4.88
CA GLN A 238 -10.98 9.64 -4.32
C GLN A 238 -10.01 10.14 -5.39
N HIS A 239 -9.30 11.23 -5.08
CA HIS A 239 -8.33 11.86 -5.98
C HIS A 239 -7.29 10.87 -6.53
N HIS A 240 -6.86 9.89 -5.74
CA HIS A 240 -5.82 8.95 -6.12
C HIS A 240 -6.26 7.94 -7.19
N TYR A 241 -7.56 7.76 -7.42
CA TYR A 241 -8.07 6.87 -8.45
C TYR A 241 -8.36 7.61 -9.77
N ILE A 242 -9.09 8.72 -9.71
CA ILE A 242 -9.54 9.44 -10.91
C ILE A 242 -8.41 10.19 -11.60
N HIS A 243 -7.58 10.93 -10.85
CA HIS A 243 -6.59 11.82 -11.46
C HIS A 243 -5.55 11.08 -12.33
N PRO A 244 -4.99 9.92 -11.94
CA PRO A 244 -4.07 9.19 -12.81
C PRO A 244 -4.67 8.68 -14.12
N ILE A 245 -5.98 8.41 -14.16
CA ILE A 245 -6.67 7.81 -15.30
C ILE A 245 -7.27 8.89 -16.21
N TYR A 246 -7.83 9.95 -15.62
CA TYR A 246 -8.66 10.95 -16.30
C TYR A 246 -8.13 12.38 -16.24
N GLY A 247 -7.06 12.62 -15.47
CA GLY A 247 -6.52 13.96 -15.25
C GLY A 247 -7.53 14.91 -14.60
N ASP A 248 -7.29 16.21 -14.77
CA ASP A 248 -8.12 17.28 -14.19
C ASP A 248 -9.56 17.26 -14.73
N ALA A 249 -9.73 16.97 -16.02
CA ALA A 249 -11.06 16.89 -16.64
C ALA A 249 -11.96 15.82 -15.96
N GLY A 250 -11.37 14.72 -15.47
CA GLY A 250 -12.13 13.74 -14.71
C GLY A 250 -12.49 14.18 -13.29
N MET A 251 -11.69 15.07 -12.71
CA MET A 251 -11.93 15.60 -11.37
C MET A 251 -13.17 16.51 -11.34
N ASP A 252 -13.43 17.23 -12.43
CA ASP A 252 -14.60 18.09 -12.60
C ASP A 252 -15.92 17.29 -12.66
N LYS A 253 -15.87 16.08 -13.21
CA LYS A 253 -17.04 15.19 -13.34
C LYS A 253 -17.50 14.59 -12.00
N ARG A 254 -16.65 14.59 -10.97
CA ARG A 254 -16.94 13.92 -9.68
C ARG A 254 -18.21 14.44 -9.02
N ARG A 255 -18.47 15.74 -9.09
CA ARG A 255 -19.68 16.34 -8.52
C ARG A 255 -20.95 15.78 -9.19
N SER A 256 -21.00 15.73 -10.51
CA SER A 256 -22.17 15.19 -11.23
C SER A 256 -22.36 13.70 -10.97
N ILE A 257 -21.27 12.94 -10.89
CA ILE A 257 -21.34 11.50 -10.57
C ILE A 257 -21.89 11.31 -9.16
N ALA A 258 -21.42 12.08 -8.17
CA ALA A 258 -21.84 11.96 -6.77
C ALA A 258 -23.34 12.25 -6.59
N VAL A 259 -23.86 13.27 -7.28
CA VAL A 259 -25.29 13.57 -7.29
C VAL A 259 -26.08 12.45 -7.98
N GLY A 260 -25.61 11.97 -9.14
CA GLY A 260 -26.27 10.92 -9.90
C GLY A 260 -26.37 9.60 -9.14
N ILE A 261 -25.26 9.13 -8.54
CA ILE A 261 -25.26 7.87 -7.79
C ILE A 261 -26.11 7.97 -6.52
N ALA A 262 -26.13 9.12 -5.86
CA ALA A 262 -26.99 9.35 -4.70
C ALA A 262 -28.47 9.22 -5.08
N GLY A 263 -28.89 9.85 -6.18
CA GLY A 263 -30.27 9.75 -6.68
C GLY A 263 -30.65 8.33 -7.08
N PHE A 264 -29.73 7.60 -7.73
CA PHE A 264 -29.95 6.18 -8.05
C PHE A 264 -30.11 5.32 -6.80
N LEU A 265 -29.23 5.49 -5.80
CA LEU A 265 -29.29 4.73 -4.55
C LEU A 265 -30.53 5.09 -3.70
N ASP A 266 -31.00 6.33 -3.75
CA ASP A 266 -32.27 6.72 -3.11
C ASP A 266 -33.46 5.96 -3.68
N GLN A 267 -33.51 5.78 -5.01
CA GLN A 267 -34.54 4.95 -5.64
C GLN A 267 -34.47 3.50 -5.14
N LYS A 268 -33.25 2.93 -5.05
CA LYS A 268 -33.05 1.56 -4.52
C LYS A 268 -33.43 1.39 -3.06
N ILE A 269 -33.17 2.40 -2.24
CA ILE A 269 -33.64 2.43 -0.85
C ILE A 269 -35.17 2.48 -0.81
N ALA A 270 -35.82 3.27 -1.67
CA ALA A 270 -37.27 3.43 -1.68
C ALA A 270 -38.04 2.18 -2.14
N GLU A 271 -37.40 1.27 -2.88
CA GLU A 271 -37.98 -0.01 -3.32
C GLU A 271 -38.29 -0.96 -2.15
N THR A 272 -37.65 -0.79 -0.99
CA THR A 272 -37.89 -1.64 0.20
C THR A 272 -38.21 -0.80 1.43
N LYS A 273 -39.35 -1.11 2.06
CA LYS A 273 -39.67 -0.58 3.38
C LYS A 273 -38.58 -1.03 4.36
N ASP A 274 -37.91 -0.07 4.99
CA ASP A 274 -36.80 -0.30 5.93
C ASP A 274 -35.62 -1.09 5.34
N HIS A 275 -35.11 -0.63 4.19
CA HIS A 275 -33.93 -1.19 3.54
C HIS A 275 -32.77 -1.43 4.56
N PRO A 276 -32.25 -2.66 4.70
CA PRO A 276 -31.28 -3.02 5.76
C PRO A 276 -29.96 -2.23 5.65
N GLY A 277 -29.56 -1.87 4.43
CA GLY A 277 -28.41 -1.02 4.14
C GLY A 277 -28.62 0.49 4.30
N PHE A 278 -29.80 0.98 4.72
CA PHE A 278 -30.15 2.42 4.71
C PHE A 278 -29.08 3.30 5.36
N LYS A 279 -28.62 2.92 6.55
CA LYS A 279 -27.60 3.66 7.31
C LYS A 279 -26.29 3.72 6.52
N SER A 280 -25.74 2.56 6.15
CA SER A 280 -24.45 2.46 5.45
C SER A 280 -24.44 3.20 4.12
N ILE A 281 -25.51 3.05 3.32
CA ILE A 281 -25.63 3.72 2.02
C ILE A 281 -25.61 5.24 2.20
N ASN A 282 -26.40 5.78 3.13
CA ASN A 282 -26.45 7.22 3.35
C ASN A 282 -25.13 7.78 3.91
N LEU A 283 -24.40 7.02 4.74
CA LEU A 283 -23.06 7.41 5.17
C LEU A 283 -22.08 7.52 4.00
N TYR A 284 -22.07 6.54 3.08
CA TYR A 284 -21.24 6.63 1.87
C TYR A 284 -21.65 7.79 0.96
N ILE A 285 -22.95 8.05 0.80
CA ILE A 285 -23.44 9.23 0.05
C ILE A 285 -22.96 10.54 0.71
N ALA A 286 -23.05 10.65 2.03
CA ALA A 286 -22.59 11.84 2.76
C ALA A 286 -21.07 12.06 2.57
N ARG A 287 -20.28 10.99 2.69
CA ARG A 287 -18.83 11.01 2.43
C ARG A 287 -18.53 11.44 1.00
N ASN A 288 -19.21 10.87 0.01
CA ASN A 288 -19.08 11.26 -1.40
C ASN A 288 -19.28 12.76 -1.60
N PHE A 289 -20.37 13.31 -1.06
CA PHE A 289 -20.65 14.73 -1.14
C PHE A 289 -19.58 15.58 -0.44
N SER A 290 -19.05 15.13 0.69
CA SER A 290 -17.93 15.80 1.37
C SER A 290 -16.66 15.80 0.50
N ALA A 291 -16.29 14.66 -0.11
CA ALA A 291 -15.08 14.55 -0.93
C ALA A 291 -15.11 15.38 -2.21
N VAL A 292 -16.30 15.67 -2.75
CA VAL A 292 -16.48 16.54 -3.92
C VAL A 292 -16.82 17.99 -3.56
N GLY A 293 -16.74 18.35 -2.27
CA GLY A 293 -16.91 19.71 -1.77
C GLY A 293 -18.36 20.22 -1.81
N THR A 294 -19.36 19.35 -1.93
CA THR A 294 -20.78 19.72 -1.82
C THR A 294 -21.27 19.56 -0.39
N ASN A 295 -20.72 20.39 0.51
CA ASN A 295 -20.92 20.26 1.95
C ASN A 295 -22.39 20.37 2.38
N ASP A 296 -23.21 21.15 1.69
CA ASP A 296 -24.63 21.29 2.01
C ASP A 296 -25.40 19.98 1.81
N LEU A 297 -25.07 19.21 0.77
CA LEU A 297 -25.69 17.90 0.52
C LEU A 297 -25.21 16.85 1.52
N ALA A 298 -23.92 16.88 1.87
CA ALA A 298 -23.38 16.02 2.92
C ALA A 298 -24.06 16.29 4.27
N ASN A 299 -24.22 17.57 4.63
CA ASN A 299 -24.88 17.99 5.87
C ASN A 299 -26.33 17.47 5.94
N LYS A 300 -27.12 17.68 4.88
CA LYS A 300 -28.50 17.18 4.80
C LYS A 300 -28.60 15.65 4.98
N ARG A 301 -27.61 14.90 4.47
CA ARG A 301 -27.57 13.44 4.62
C ARG A 301 -27.32 13.03 6.07
N TYR A 302 -26.37 13.68 6.74
CA TYR A 302 -26.12 13.43 8.15
C TYR A 302 -27.31 13.83 9.05
N GLU A 303 -27.97 14.96 8.77
CA GLU A 303 -29.19 15.39 9.49
C GLU A 303 -30.34 14.39 9.32
N SER A 304 -30.54 13.87 8.10
CA SER A 304 -31.53 12.82 7.84
C SER A 304 -31.21 11.53 8.62
N LEU A 305 -29.94 11.15 8.67
CA LEU A 305 -29.47 10.00 9.43
C LEU A 305 -29.72 10.16 10.94
N LEU A 306 -29.39 11.33 11.51
CA LEU A 306 -29.62 11.60 12.94
C LEU A 306 -31.10 11.76 13.29
N THR A 307 -31.94 12.20 12.35
CA THR A 307 -33.40 12.16 12.54
C THR A 307 -33.89 10.71 12.73
N LYS A 308 -33.36 9.75 11.96
CA LYS A 308 -33.76 8.32 12.06
C LYS A 308 -33.05 7.59 13.20
N PHE A 309 -31.81 7.97 13.52
CA PHE A 309 -30.95 7.32 14.51
C PHE A 309 -30.35 8.35 15.48
N PRO A 310 -31.17 9.02 16.30
CA PRO A 310 -30.73 10.15 17.13
C PRO A 310 -29.70 9.77 18.20
N ASP A 311 -29.66 8.51 18.62
CA ASP A 311 -28.78 8.02 19.68
C ASP A 311 -27.55 7.24 19.17
N ASP A 312 -27.29 7.30 17.87
CA ASP A 312 -26.19 6.57 17.25
C ASP A 312 -24.88 7.38 17.29
N ASP A 313 -24.01 7.00 18.24
CA ASP A 313 -22.71 7.64 18.44
C ASP A 313 -21.83 7.60 17.18
N SER A 314 -21.90 6.54 16.37
CA SER A 314 -21.07 6.44 15.17
C SER A 314 -21.43 7.52 14.13
N ILE A 315 -22.73 7.83 13.99
CA ILE A 315 -23.20 8.88 13.11
C ILE A 315 -22.86 10.24 13.69
N LYS A 316 -23.02 10.44 15.01
CA LYS A 316 -22.65 11.69 15.70
C LYS A 316 -21.16 12.00 15.51
N PHE A 317 -20.29 11.03 15.74
CA PHE A 317 -18.84 11.21 15.56
C PHE A 317 -18.49 11.54 14.12
N GLU A 318 -19.03 10.80 13.15
CA GLU A 318 -18.73 11.04 11.75
C GLU A 318 -19.25 12.40 11.27
N PHE A 319 -20.46 12.78 11.66
CA PHE A 319 -21.01 14.08 11.32
C PHE A 319 -20.22 15.23 11.97
N ALA A 320 -19.83 15.07 13.24
CA ALA A 320 -19.00 16.04 13.94
C ALA A 320 -17.61 16.17 13.29
N ASP A 321 -16.98 15.06 12.89
CA ASP A 321 -15.71 15.08 12.15
C ASP A 321 -15.84 15.81 10.80
N PHE A 322 -16.94 15.60 10.09
CA PHE A 322 -17.29 16.35 8.88
C PHE A 322 -17.45 17.85 9.17
N LEU A 323 -18.25 18.23 10.17
CA LEU A 323 -18.48 19.62 10.58
C LEU A 323 -17.18 20.32 10.94
N LEU A 324 -16.30 19.64 11.69
CA LEU A 324 -14.98 20.15 12.04
C LEU A 324 -14.10 20.36 10.79
N GLY A 325 -14.15 19.41 9.85
CA GLY A 325 -13.43 19.51 8.56
C GLY A 325 -13.84 20.71 7.71
N ILE A 326 -15.10 21.14 7.80
CA ILE A 326 -15.62 22.33 7.08
C ILE A 326 -15.57 23.62 7.92
N GLY A 327 -14.89 23.61 9.06
CA GLY A 327 -14.69 24.79 9.91
C GLY A 327 -15.83 25.10 10.88
N LYS A 328 -16.80 24.20 11.06
CA LYS A 328 -17.92 24.35 12.01
C LYS A 328 -17.61 23.68 13.36
N GLY A 329 -16.46 23.97 13.96
CA GLY A 329 -15.99 23.24 15.14
C GLY A 329 -16.88 23.36 16.38
N SER A 330 -17.59 24.48 16.58
CA SER A 330 -18.55 24.59 17.69
C SER A 330 -19.74 23.62 17.54
N GLN A 331 -20.23 23.41 16.32
CA GLN A 331 -21.29 22.42 16.05
C GLN A 331 -20.74 21.00 16.19
N ALA A 332 -19.52 20.74 15.71
CA ALA A 332 -18.86 19.44 15.91
C ALA A 332 -18.76 19.09 17.40
N ARG A 333 -18.29 20.02 18.24
CA ARG A 333 -18.19 19.85 19.69
C ARG A 333 -19.53 19.57 20.35
N HIS A 334 -20.60 20.23 19.91
CA HIS A 334 -21.95 19.96 20.40
C HIS A 334 -22.33 18.48 20.20
N TYR A 335 -22.08 17.91 19.03
CA TYR A 335 -22.35 16.50 18.76
C TYR A 335 -21.41 15.55 19.52
N TYR A 336 -20.12 15.85 19.64
CA TYR A 336 -19.19 15.05 20.45
C TYR A 336 -19.62 14.96 21.92
N GLN A 337 -20.23 16.02 22.47
CA GLN A 337 -20.70 16.05 23.86
C GLN A 337 -21.98 15.25 24.09
N GLN A 338 -22.69 14.85 23.02
CA GLN A 338 -23.94 14.10 23.08
C GLN A 338 -23.75 12.59 22.89
N THR A 339 -22.49 12.11 22.81
CA THR A 339 -22.20 10.68 22.64
C THR A 339 -22.22 9.95 23.98
N LYS A 340 -22.63 8.68 23.96
CA LYS A 340 -22.61 7.80 25.15
C LYS A 340 -21.18 7.45 25.54
N ASP A 341 -20.28 7.28 24.58
CA ASP A 341 -18.84 7.20 24.84
C ASP A 341 -18.29 8.59 25.21
N THR A 342 -18.42 8.95 26.49
CA THR A 342 -18.01 10.26 27.00
C THR A 342 -16.50 10.49 26.93
N TYR A 343 -15.69 9.44 27.08
CA TYR A 343 -14.23 9.57 27.01
C TYR A 343 -13.80 9.96 25.58
N THR A 344 -14.31 9.24 24.57
CA THR A 344 -14.01 9.57 23.17
C THR A 344 -14.62 10.92 22.79
N GLY A 345 -15.82 11.24 23.27
CA GLY A 345 -16.44 12.57 23.10
C GLY A 345 -15.54 13.70 23.60
N ASP A 346 -15.11 13.63 24.87
CA ASP A 346 -14.22 14.62 25.48
C ASP A 346 -12.87 14.71 24.73
N ALA A 347 -12.31 13.57 24.32
CA ALA A 347 -11.06 13.53 23.55
C ALA A 347 -11.18 14.25 22.20
N ARG A 348 -12.31 14.05 21.50
CA ARG A 348 -12.61 14.70 20.22
C ARG A 348 -12.85 16.20 20.39
N VAL A 349 -13.49 16.61 21.48
CA VAL A 349 -13.62 18.03 21.84
C VAL A 349 -12.24 18.67 22.05
N ALA A 350 -11.37 18.05 22.85
CA ALA A 350 -10.02 18.56 23.10
C ALA A 350 -9.19 18.65 21.81
N GLU A 351 -9.22 17.60 20.99
CA GLU A 351 -8.51 17.56 19.71
C GLU A 351 -9.06 18.59 18.70
N SER A 352 -10.37 18.88 18.74
CA SER A 352 -10.97 19.90 17.87
C SER A 352 -10.35 21.28 18.08
N PHE A 353 -10.09 21.68 19.33
CA PHE A 353 -9.44 22.95 19.64
C PHE A 353 -7.99 22.97 19.14
N PHE A 354 -7.27 21.86 19.27
CA PHE A 354 -5.91 21.74 18.76
C PHE A 354 -5.88 21.89 17.22
N ARG A 355 -6.81 21.24 16.51
CA ARG A 355 -6.95 21.35 15.05
C ARG A 355 -7.28 22.78 14.58
N GLU A 356 -8.01 23.54 15.39
CA GLU A 356 -8.29 24.96 15.16
C GLU A 356 -7.11 25.88 15.55
N GLY A 357 -6.01 25.33 16.06
CA GLY A 357 -4.84 26.08 16.53
C GLY A 357 -4.99 26.69 17.92
N ASN A 358 -6.09 26.40 18.63
CA ASN A 358 -6.33 26.85 20.00
C ASN A 358 -5.69 25.89 21.01
N ASN A 359 -4.35 25.88 21.03
CA ASN A 359 -3.57 24.92 21.82
C ASN A 359 -3.78 25.08 23.33
N LYS A 360 -4.00 26.31 23.81
CA LYS A 360 -4.27 26.58 25.23
C LYS A 360 -5.54 25.90 25.70
N GLU A 361 -6.63 26.05 24.94
CA GLU A 361 -7.90 25.41 25.27
C GLU A 361 -7.81 23.90 25.14
N ALA A 362 -7.13 23.39 24.10
CA ALA A 362 -6.89 21.95 23.95
C ALA A 362 -6.19 21.34 25.17
N ILE A 363 -5.09 21.97 25.63
CA ILE A 363 -4.36 21.54 26.85
C ILE A 363 -5.27 21.58 28.08
N SER A 364 -6.06 22.66 28.24
CA SER A 364 -7.01 22.80 29.34
C SER A 364 -8.01 21.62 29.37
N ARG A 365 -8.58 21.27 28.21
CA ARG A 365 -9.51 20.15 28.07
C ARG A 365 -8.86 18.81 28.39
N TYR A 366 -7.66 18.55 27.87
CA TYR A 366 -6.92 17.32 28.21
C TYR A 366 -6.56 17.24 29.70
N ARG A 367 -6.20 18.36 30.34
CA ARG A 367 -5.96 18.39 31.79
C ARG A 367 -7.24 18.10 32.58
N ALA A 368 -8.38 18.62 32.18
CA ALA A 368 -9.67 18.26 32.78
C ALA A 368 -9.98 16.76 32.61
N MET A 369 -9.67 16.19 31.44
CA MET A 369 -9.82 14.75 31.19
C MET A 369 -8.92 13.89 32.08
N ILE A 370 -7.70 14.33 32.41
CA ILE A 370 -6.81 13.58 33.32
C ILE A 370 -7.47 13.39 34.68
N THR A 371 -8.12 14.43 35.21
CA THR A 371 -8.86 14.38 36.48
C THR A 371 -10.09 13.48 36.37
N ARG A 372 -10.84 13.57 35.25
CA ARG A 372 -12.07 12.81 35.03
C ARG A 372 -11.82 11.32 34.76
N TYR A 373 -10.72 11.00 34.08
CA TYR A 373 -10.37 9.67 33.59
C TYR A 373 -8.96 9.26 34.07
N PRO A 374 -8.75 9.06 35.39
CA PRO A 374 -7.42 8.84 35.95
C PRO A 374 -6.73 7.56 35.42
N LYS A 375 -7.51 6.56 35.01
CA LYS A 375 -6.97 5.34 34.36
C LYS A 375 -6.28 5.62 33.02
N ASN A 376 -6.64 6.73 32.36
CA ASN A 376 -6.10 7.14 31.07
C ASN A 376 -5.05 8.24 31.20
N ALA A 377 -4.72 8.66 32.43
CA ALA A 377 -3.87 9.81 32.70
C ALA A 377 -2.50 9.74 32.00
N ALA A 378 -1.85 8.58 31.96
CA ALA A 378 -0.58 8.39 31.28
C ALA A 378 -0.64 8.76 29.78
N GLY A 379 -1.65 8.23 29.06
CA GLY A 379 -1.86 8.53 27.65
C GLY A 379 -2.28 9.97 27.38
N LEU A 380 -3.10 10.56 28.27
CA LEU A 380 -3.53 11.95 28.15
C LEU A 380 -2.37 12.92 28.42
N ASN A 381 -1.50 12.63 29.40
CA ASN A 381 -0.29 13.41 29.66
C ASN A 381 0.67 13.36 28.47
N TRP A 382 0.81 12.21 27.81
CA TRP A 382 1.56 12.13 26.55
C TRP A 382 1.01 13.10 25.50
N ARG A 383 -0.31 13.14 25.31
CA ARG A 383 -0.93 14.03 24.33
C ARG A 383 -0.75 15.51 24.69
N VAL A 384 -0.89 15.87 25.97
CA VAL A 384 -0.58 17.22 26.48
C VAL A 384 0.87 17.59 26.16
N ALA A 385 1.81 16.67 26.41
CA ALA A 385 3.23 16.90 26.17
C ALA A 385 3.54 17.17 24.69
N GLU A 386 2.93 16.40 23.78
CA GLU A 386 3.06 16.63 22.32
C GLU A 386 2.56 18.02 21.91
N ILE A 387 1.38 18.44 22.41
CA ILE A 387 0.81 19.74 22.08
C ILE A 387 1.70 20.86 22.64
N CYS A 388 2.15 20.74 23.89
CA CYS A 388 3.08 21.70 24.50
C CYS A 388 4.39 21.80 23.71
N GLN A 389 4.97 20.66 23.32
CA GLN A 389 6.22 20.61 22.55
C GLN A 389 6.06 21.30 21.19
N GLN A 390 4.99 20.98 20.45
CA GLN A 390 4.70 21.61 19.15
C GLN A 390 4.38 23.10 19.26
N SER A 391 3.85 23.53 20.41
CA SER A 391 3.56 24.94 20.71
C SER A 391 4.76 25.73 21.24
N GLY A 392 5.91 25.10 21.43
CA GLY A 392 7.10 25.72 22.03
C GLY A 392 7.02 25.93 23.55
N MET A 393 6.00 25.37 24.22
CA MET A 393 5.84 25.38 25.68
C MET A 393 6.70 24.25 26.30
N LEU A 394 8.02 24.35 26.10
CA LEU A 394 8.95 23.26 26.39
C LEU A 394 8.99 22.83 27.87
N PRO A 395 8.92 23.73 28.88
CA PRO A 395 8.84 23.31 30.29
C PRO A 395 7.57 22.51 30.61
N ASP A 396 6.41 22.94 30.12
CA ASP A 396 5.15 22.19 30.26
C ASP A 396 5.21 20.83 29.56
N ALA A 397 5.87 20.77 28.40
CA ALA A 397 6.08 19.52 27.67
C ALA A 397 6.90 18.52 28.49
N ILE A 398 8.01 18.98 29.09
CA ILE A 398 8.87 18.13 29.94
C ILE A 398 8.07 17.59 31.12
N ALA A 399 7.33 18.44 31.85
CA ALA A 399 6.52 18.02 32.99
C ALA A 399 5.46 16.98 32.58
N ALA A 400 4.77 17.20 31.46
CA ALA A 400 3.77 16.27 30.97
C ALA A 400 4.39 14.94 30.47
N PHE A 401 5.57 14.96 29.84
CA PHE A 401 6.27 13.72 29.45
C PHE A 401 6.68 12.89 30.67
N GLN A 402 7.12 13.52 31.76
CA GLN A 402 7.44 12.81 33.01
C GLN A 402 6.22 12.09 33.61
N LEU A 403 5.03 12.66 33.45
CA LEU A 403 3.78 12.06 33.92
C LEU A 403 3.20 11.00 32.96
N SER A 404 3.80 10.81 31.79
CA SER A 404 3.27 9.91 30.75
C SER A 404 3.62 8.44 30.94
N GLN A 405 4.61 8.11 31.79
CA GLN A 405 5.06 6.74 32.08
C GLN A 405 5.37 5.91 30.81
N ARG A 406 6.10 6.52 29.87
CA ARG A 406 6.44 5.94 28.55
C ARG A 406 7.95 5.89 28.30
N GLU A 407 8.72 5.61 29.34
CA GLU A 407 10.17 5.48 29.25
C GLU A 407 10.56 4.29 28.34
N PRO A 408 11.61 4.40 27.51
CA PRO A 408 12.52 5.54 27.37
C PRO A 408 12.07 6.60 26.36
N GLU A 409 10.94 6.42 25.67
CA GLU A 409 10.47 7.34 24.63
C GLU A 409 10.15 8.73 25.22
N SER A 410 9.54 8.80 26.41
CA SER A 410 9.37 10.05 27.17
C SER A 410 10.70 10.75 27.43
N LEU A 411 11.74 10.01 27.84
CA LEU A 411 13.07 10.56 28.13
C LEU A 411 13.74 11.11 26.87
N PHE A 412 13.59 10.45 25.72
CA PHE A 412 14.07 10.99 24.45
C PHE A 412 13.41 12.31 24.09
N ARG A 413 12.08 12.44 24.28
CA ARG A 413 11.37 13.71 24.06
C ARG A 413 11.77 14.78 25.06
N ILE A 414 11.99 14.43 26.32
CA ILE A 414 12.48 15.34 27.36
C ILE A 414 13.87 15.87 26.99
N SER A 415 14.82 15.00 26.62
CA SER A 415 16.16 15.40 26.16
C SER A 415 16.09 16.33 24.94
N GLN A 416 15.18 16.07 24.00
CA GLN A 416 14.95 16.95 22.86
C GLN A 416 14.45 18.34 23.30
N CYS A 417 13.50 18.41 24.24
CA CYS A 417 13.00 19.67 24.78
C CYS A 417 14.09 20.44 25.54
N GLN A 418 14.88 19.75 26.38
CA GLN A 418 16.02 20.33 27.12
C GLN A 418 17.08 20.90 26.16
N THR A 419 17.38 20.18 25.07
CA THR A 419 18.30 20.66 24.04
C THR A 419 17.80 21.92 23.35
N SER A 420 16.51 21.99 23.00
CA SER A 420 15.89 23.20 22.45
C SER A 420 15.89 24.37 23.44
N LEU A 421 15.81 24.11 24.74
CA LEU A 421 16.00 25.09 25.82
C LEU A 421 17.47 25.46 26.08
N LYS A 422 18.42 24.91 25.31
CA LYS A 422 19.87 25.04 25.52
C LYS A 422 20.37 24.49 26.88
N GLN A 423 19.60 23.61 27.51
CA GLN A 423 19.96 22.88 28.73
C GLN A 423 20.77 21.62 28.35
N TYR A 424 21.92 21.82 27.69
CA TYR A 424 22.67 20.73 27.06
C TYR A 424 23.17 19.70 28.08
N ASP A 425 23.67 20.14 29.23
CA ASP A 425 24.20 19.22 30.24
C ASP A 425 23.08 18.37 30.86
N THR A 426 21.91 18.96 31.14
CA THR A 426 20.73 18.23 31.60
C THR A 426 20.23 17.24 30.54
N SER A 427 20.24 17.62 29.26
CA SER A 427 19.90 16.73 28.14
C SER A 427 20.83 15.52 28.08
N LEU A 428 22.15 15.74 28.19
CA LEU A 428 23.14 14.66 28.21
C LEU A 428 22.94 13.74 29.41
N GLN A 429 22.63 14.27 30.60
CA GLN A 429 22.31 13.44 31.77
C GLN A 429 21.06 12.58 31.54
N THR A 430 20.01 13.14 30.91
CA THR A 430 18.82 12.37 30.53
C THR A 430 19.17 11.22 29.60
N LEU A 431 20.03 11.45 28.60
CA LEU A 431 20.48 10.39 27.68
C LEU A 431 21.37 9.35 28.38
N ILE A 432 22.18 9.74 29.36
CA ILE A 432 22.93 8.82 30.21
C ILE A 432 21.99 7.92 31.01
N THR A 433 20.91 8.47 31.58
CA THR A 433 19.86 7.67 32.23
C THR A 433 19.28 6.63 31.27
N ILE A 434 19.02 7.00 30.01
CA ILE A 434 18.55 6.03 29.01
C ILE A 434 19.58 4.92 28.78
N MET A 435 20.86 5.26 28.60
CA MET A 435 21.92 4.27 28.38
C MET A 435 22.07 3.30 29.56
N ASN A 436 21.87 3.78 30.80
CA ASN A 436 22.04 2.97 32.00
C ASN A 436 20.86 2.03 32.27
N PHE A 437 19.62 2.49 32.08
CA PHE A 437 18.42 1.74 32.43
C PHE A 437 17.77 1.02 31.24
N PHE A 438 18.11 1.39 29.99
CA PHE A 438 17.53 0.83 28.77
C PHE A 438 18.65 0.46 27.77
N PRO A 439 19.41 -0.63 28.04
CA PRO A 439 20.59 -1.00 27.25
C PRO A 439 20.28 -1.21 25.76
N ASP A 440 19.10 -1.73 25.41
CA ASP A 440 18.67 -1.92 24.01
C ASP A 440 18.52 -0.60 23.24
N ARG A 441 18.36 0.52 23.96
CA ARG A 441 18.25 1.87 23.40
C ARG A 441 19.53 2.70 23.61
N ALA A 442 20.60 2.09 24.13
CA ALA A 442 21.86 2.80 24.40
C ALA A 442 22.55 3.32 23.13
N ALA A 443 22.51 2.55 22.03
CA ALA A 443 23.08 2.98 20.74
C ALA A 443 22.43 4.27 20.22
N GLU A 444 21.10 4.35 20.31
CA GLU A 444 20.33 5.55 19.96
C GLU A 444 20.64 6.72 20.88
N ALA A 445 20.66 6.50 22.20
CA ALA A 445 20.92 7.54 23.18
C ALA A 445 22.33 8.14 23.04
N LEU A 446 23.33 7.31 22.76
CA LEU A 446 24.69 7.76 22.50
C LEU A 446 24.81 8.53 21.19
N PHE A 447 24.12 8.08 20.14
CA PHE A 447 24.05 8.83 18.88
C PHE A 447 23.40 10.21 19.09
N LYS A 448 22.27 10.27 19.81
CA LYS A 448 21.62 11.55 20.15
C LYS A 448 22.50 12.42 21.04
N SER A 449 23.32 11.84 21.93
CA SER A 449 24.28 12.59 22.76
C SER A 449 25.28 13.35 21.89
N GLY A 450 25.75 12.73 20.80
CA GLY A 450 26.53 13.41 19.77
C GLY A 450 25.79 14.62 19.18
N LYS A 451 24.51 14.45 18.78
CA LYS A 451 23.69 15.55 18.22
C LYS A 451 23.46 16.69 19.23
N VAL A 452 23.35 16.38 20.53
CA VAL A 452 23.26 17.40 21.60
C VAL A 452 24.58 18.17 21.73
N GLN A 453 25.73 17.49 21.67
CA GLN A 453 27.05 18.11 21.72
C GLN A 453 27.32 19.02 20.50
N GLU A 454 26.86 18.62 19.31
CA GLU A 454 26.85 19.49 18.13
C GLU A 454 26.06 20.77 18.37
N SER A 455 24.85 20.63 18.92
CA SER A 455 23.97 21.77 19.25
C SER A 455 24.56 22.68 20.32
N LYS A 456 25.42 22.14 21.21
CA LYS A 456 26.22 22.88 22.20
C LYS A 456 27.43 23.60 21.56
N GLY A 457 27.86 23.17 20.38
CA GLY A 457 29.07 23.65 19.70
C GLY A 457 30.35 22.87 20.02
N ASP A 458 30.26 21.77 20.78
CA ASP A 458 31.40 20.93 21.16
C ASP A 458 31.61 19.80 20.13
N LYS A 459 32.31 20.14 19.04
CA LYS A 459 32.61 19.22 17.94
C LYS A 459 33.41 18.00 18.39
N ASN A 460 34.38 18.19 19.29
CA ASN A 460 35.26 17.11 19.73
C ASN A 460 34.48 16.08 20.55
N ALA A 461 33.61 16.54 21.45
CA ALA A 461 32.74 15.64 22.19
C ALA A 461 31.77 14.90 21.24
N ALA A 462 31.18 15.59 20.27
CA ALA A 462 30.27 14.99 19.29
C ALA A 462 30.94 13.86 18.49
N ILE A 463 32.13 14.12 17.93
CA ILE A 463 32.94 13.13 17.20
C ILE A 463 33.21 11.91 18.10
N ASN A 464 33.58 12.13 19.36
CA ASN A 464 33.85 11.06 20.30
C ASN A 464 32.60 10.20 20.57
N SER A 465 31.42 10.82 20.72
CA SER A 465 30.16 10.10 20.87
C SER A 465 29.87 9.23 19.65
N TYR A 466 29.97 9.76 18.44
CA TYR A 466 29.74 8.98 17.22
C TYR A 466 30.74 7.83 17.04
N LYS A 467 32.03 8.06 17.31
CA LYS A 467 33.06 7.01 17.28
C LYS A 467 32.72 5.89 18.26
N LYS A 468 32.23 6.23 19.46
CA LYS A 468 31.78 5.23 20.44
C LYS A 468 30.55 4.45 19.94
N VAL A 469 29.62 5.08 19.22
CA VAL A 469 28.51 4.35 18.58
C VAL A 469 29.05 3.31 17.60
N CYS A 470 29.93 3.73 16.68
CA CYS A 470 30.55 2.83 15.70
C CYS A 470 31.34 1.68 16.35
N LYS A 471 32.06 1.95 17.44
CA LYS A 471 32.90 0.95 18.13
C LYS A 471 32.07 -0.04 18.96
N ASN A 472 31.07 0.44 19.70
CA ASN A 472 30.39 -0.36 20.71
C ASN A 472 29.08 -1.00 20.18
N PHE A 473 28.52 -0.50 19.08
CA PHE A 473 27.21 -0.93 18.56
C PHE A 473 27.24 -1.24 17.05
N LEU A 474 28.29 -1.93 16.60
CA LEU A 474 28.66 -2.22 15.21
C LEU A 474 27.50 -2.72 14.32
N THR A 475 26.60 -3.53 14.87
CA THR A 475 25.51 -4.19 14.13
C THR A 475 24.22 -3.37 14.06
N THR A 476 24.17 -2.22 14.74
CA THR A 476 22.97 -1.38 14.80
C THR A 476 22.91 -0.41 13.62
N HIS A 477 21.70 -0.03 13.19
CA HIS A 477 21.56 1.01 12.16
C HIS A 477 22.16 2.36 12.61
N TRP A 478 22.27 2.60 13.93
CA TRP A 478 22.88 3.79 14.51
C TRP A 478 24.38 3.87 14.24
N ALA A 479 25.10 2.74 14.19
CA ALA A 479 26.50 2.74 13.78
C ALA A 479 26.67 3.17 12.32
N GLY A 480 25.75 2.76 11.44
CA GLY A 480 25.71 3.22 10.05
C GLY A 480 25.45 4.73 9.94
N GLN A 481 24.50 5.26 10.73
CA GLN A 481 24.23 6.70 10.77
C GLN A 481 25.40 7.49 11.37
N ALA A 482 26.02 7.02 12.46
CA ALA A 482 27.20 7.63 13.07
C ALA A 482 28.37 7.69 12.08
N HIS A 483 28.62 6.59 11.35
CA HIS A 483 29.63 6.55 10.30
C HIS A 483 29.37 7.58 9.19
N GLN A 484 28.11 7.71 8.75
CA GLN A 484 27.74 8.71 7.74
C GLN A 484 27.96 10.14 8.24
N VAL A 485 27.58 10.45 9.48
CA VAL A 485 27.80 11.77 10.09
C VAL A 485 29.30 12.06 10.19
N LEU A 486 30.11 11.13 10.70
CA LEU A 486 31.56 11.29 10.80
C LEU A 486 32.21 11.54 9.43
N ALA A 487 31.84 10.76 8.40
CA ALA A 487 32.40 10.93 7.07
C ALA A 487 31.96 12.25 6.41
N ARG A 488 30.65 12.57 6.44
CA ARG A 488 30.10 13.72 5.70
C ARG A 488 30.29 15.05 6.40
N GLU A 489 30.09 15.11 7.70
CA GLU A 489 30.11 16.36 8.46
C GLU A 489 31.49 16.68 9.03
N TYR A 490 32.31 15.64 9.28
CA TYR A 490 33.64 15.79 9.90
C TYR A 490 34.82 15.34 9.04
N GLY A 491 34.59 14.70 7.87
CA GLY A 491 35.67 14.17 7.03
C GLY A 491 36.46 13.03 7.69
N ILE A 492 35.85 12.33 8.65
CA ILE A 492 36.49 11.25 9.42
C ILE A 492 35.96 9.90 8.92
N GLU A 493 36.82 9.12 8.27
CA GLU A 493 36.54 7.72 7.99
C GLU A 493 36.81 6.85 9.22
N VAL A 494 35.85 5.99 9.57
CA VAL A 494 36.01 5.04 10.67
C VAL A 494 35.92 3.63 10.10
N THR A 495 37.03 2.90 10.12
CA THR A 495 37.02 1.48 9.80
C THR A 495 36.23 0.75 10.87
N LEU A 496 35.00 0.34 10.56
CA LEU A 496 34.25 -0.60 11.37
C LEU A 496 35.03 -1.92 11.30
N GLY A 497 35.79 -2.24 12.36
CA GLY A 497 36.66 -3.42 12.40
C GLY A 497 35.88 -4.64 11.91
N GLY A 498 36.33 -5.19 10.78
CA GLY A 498 35.65 -6.30 10.12
C GLY A 498 35.43 -7.43 11.11
N ALA A 499 34.18 -7.89 11.22
CA ALA A 499 33.86 -9.11 11.92
C ALA A 499 34.68 -10.24 11.29
N ALA A 500 35.74 -10.65 11.97
CA ALA A 500 36.35 -11.95 11.75
C ALA A 500 35.26 -12.99 12.01
N LYS A 501 34.59 -13.44 10.94
CA LYS A 501 33.91 -14.72 10.95
C LYS A 501 35.00 -15.75 11.26
N LYS A 502 35.07 -16.22 12.50
CA LYS A 502 35.71 -17.50 12.80
C LYS A 502 35.02 -18.54 11.90
N LYS A 503 35.76 -19.02 10.91
CA LYS A 503 35.53 -20.36 10.38
C LYS A 503 36.11 -21.27 11.45
N ASP A 504 35.24 -21.94 12.19
CA ASP A 504 35.66 -23.09 12.97
C ASP A 504 35.95 -24.23 11.96
N GLU A 505 37.14 -24.79 12.08
CA GLU A 505 37.61 -26.03 11.44
C GLU A 505 36.92 -27.26 12.04
#